data_AF-A0A2P6VFV0-F1
#
_entry.id   AF-A0A2P6VFV0-F1
#
_cell.length_a   1.000
_cell.length_b   1.000
_cell.length_c   1.000
_cell.angle_alpha   90.00
_cell.angle_beta   90.00
_cell.angle_gamma   90.00
#
_symmetry.space_group_name_H-M   'P 1'
#
loop_
_entity.id
_entity.type
_entity.pdbx_description
1 polymer ?
#
loop_
_entity_poly.entity_id
_entity_poly.type
_entity_poly.pdbx_seq_one_letter_code
_entity_poly.pdbx_strand_id
1 'polypeptide(L)'
;MANITYSERYNDDVYEYRHVILPPEIAHLLPKTHLLSEAEWRAMGVQQSRGWVHYTWHRPEPHIMLFRRPVNFEQVTMARLQQYHAAAAH
;
A
#
# COMPACT_ATOMS: atom_id res chain seq x y z
N MET A 1 -7.37 21.43 5.28
CA MET A 1 -7.26 20.04 4.78
C MET A 1 -5.95 19.51 5.30
N ALA A 2 -5.98 18.47 6.12
CA ALA A 2 -4.73 17.90 6.59
C ALA A 2 -4.02 17.18 5.45
N ASN A 3 -2.74 17.48 5.29
CA ASN A 3 -1.94 16.99 4.19
C ASN A 3 -1.29 15.66 4.59
N ILE A 4 -1.64 14.60 3.86
CA ILE A 4 -0.94 13.31 3.92
C ILE A 4 0.35 13.45 3.12
N THR A 5 1.48 13.11 3.72
CA THR A 5 2.80 13.19 3.08
C THR A 5 3.26 11.81 2.64
N TYR A 6 3.82 11.72 1.43
CA TYR A 6 4.30 10.48 0.83
C TYR A 6 5.81 10.57 0.64
N SER A 7 6.54 9.55 1.09
CA SER A 7 7.99 9.50 0.86
C SER A 7 8.34 9.18 -0.59
N GLU A 8 9.60 9.42 -0.95
CA GLU A 8 10.20 8.80 -2.13
C GLU A 8 10.15 7.27 -2.01
N ARG A 9 10.17 6.60 -3.16
CA ARG A 9 10.15 5.14 -3.24
C ARG A 9 11.59 4.63 -3.19
N TYR A 10 11.80 3.57 -2.44
CA TYR A 10 13.08 2.86 -2.37
C TYR A 10 12.82 1.37 -2.55
N ASN A 11 13.76 0.62 -3.10
CA ASN A 11 13.56 -0.78 -3.47
C ASN A 11 14.72 -1.66 -3.01
N ASP A 12 14.39 -2.92 -2.75
CA ASP A 12 15.34 -4.03 -2.77
C ASP A 12 15.08 -4.87 -4.04
N ASP A 13 15.70 -6.05 -4.13
CA ASP A 13 15.56 -6.94 -5.29
C ASP A 13 14.14 -7.51 -5.49
N VAL A 14 13.28 -7.44 -4.47
CA VAL A 14 11.97 -8.11 -4.43
C VAL A 14 10.81 -7.13 -4.31
N TYR A 15 10.98 -6.06 -3.53
CA TYR A 15 9.93 -5.11 -3.17
C TYR A 15 10.37 -3.65 -3.36
N GLU A 16 9.40 -2.85 -3.77
CA GLU A 16 9.41 -1.40 -3.67
C GLU A 16 8.68 -0.99 -2.38
N TYR A 17 9.24 -0.03 -1.66
CA TYR A 17 8.78 0.46 -0.37
C TYR A 17 8.52 1.96 -0.43
N ARG A 18 7.62 2.41 0.43
CA ARG A 18 7.31 3.81 0.69
C ARG A 18 6.69 3.91 2.08
N HIS A 19 6.93 5.03 2.75
CA HIS A 19 6.18 5.37 3.94
C HIS A 19 5.23 6.54 3.67
N VAL A 20 4.10 6.53 4.38
CA VAL A 20 3.09 7.57 4.33
C VAL A 20 2.95 8.15 5.74
N ILE A 21 3.08 9.46 5.84
CA ILE A 21 2.93 10.19 7.11
C ILE A 21 1.51 10.74 7.13
N LEU A 22 0.71 10.22 8.06
CA LEU A 22 -0.63 10.68 8.32
C LEU A 22 -0.61 11.93 9.21
N PRO A 23 -1.54 12.87 8.99
CA PRO A 23 -1.76 13.94 9.94
C PRO A 23 -2.33 13.41 11.27
N PRO A 24 -2.12 14.12 12.39
CA PRO A 24 -2.52 13.65 13.72
C PRO A 24 -4.01 13.27 13.84
N GLU A 25 -4.88 14.00 13.14
CA GLU A 25 -6.33 13.77 13.12
C GLU A 25 -6.73 12.42 12.50
N ILE A 26 -5.96 11.91 11.53
CA ILE A 26 -6.19 10.60 10.91
C ILE A 26 -5.42 9.52 11.68
N ALA A 27 -4.21 9.82 12.14
CA ALA A 27 -3.36 8.87 12.86
C ALA A 27 -4.03 8.29 14.13
N HIS A 28 -4.87 9.08 14.80
CA HIS A 28 -5.60 8.61 15.99
C HIS A 28 -6.68 7.55 15.67
N LEU A 29 -7.14 7.48 14.43
CA LEU A 29 -8.16 6.53 13.97
C LEU A 29 -7.56 5.16 13.60
N LEU A 30 -6.24 5.03 13.58
CA LEU A 30 -5.57 3.79 13.18
C LEU A 30 -5.89 2.64 14.15
N PRO A 31 -6.33 1.48 13.64
CA PRO A 31 -6.51 0.31 14.48
C PRO A 31 -5.17 -0.21 14.98
N LYS A 32 -5.10 -0.54 16.27
CA LYS A 32 -3.91 -1.11 16.91
C LYS A 32 -3.87 -2.64 16.87
N THR A 33 -4.90 -3.27 16.30
CA THR A 33 -5.14 -4.72 16.40
C THR A 33 -4.79 -5.48 15.12
N HIS A 34 -4.88 -4.84 13.95
CA HIS A 34 -4.57 -5.45 12.66
C HIS A 34 -3.91 -4.47 11.66
N LEU A 35 -3.26 -5.03 10.64
CA LEU A 35 -2.79 -4.28 9.48
C LEU A 35 -3.97 -3.96 8.57
N LEU A 36 -3.86 -2.84 7.86
CA LEU A 36 -4.95 -2.30 7.06
C LEU A 36 -4.93 -2.88 5.64
N SER A 37 -6.08 -3.35 5.19
CA SER A 37 -6.34 -3.71 3.80
C SER A 37 -6.38 -2.48 2.89
N GLU A 38 -6.31 -2.71 1.58
CA GLU A 38 -6.39 -1.63 0.57
C GLU A 38 -7.66 -0.79 0.71
N ALA A 39 -8.80 -1.41 1.00
CA ALA A 39 -10.03 -0.67 1.22
C ALA A 39 -9.96 0.25 2.44
N GLU A 40 -9.39 -0.24 3.55
CA GLU A 40 -9.36 0.49 4.82
C GLU A 40 -8.42 1.70 4.76
N TRP A 41 -7.20 1.54 4.24
CA TRP A 41 -6.29 2.70 4.15
C TRP A 41 -6.75 3.72 3.11
N ARG A 42 -7.43 3.29 2.03
CA ARG A 42 -8.07 4.22 1.08
C ARG A 42 -9.22 5.00 1.73
N ALA A 43 -10.01 4.35 2.58
CA ALA A 43 -11.10 5.01 3.31
C ALA A 43 -10.61 6.10 4.28
N MET A 44 -9.38 5.97 4.79
CA MET A 44 -8.71 6.99 5.60
C MET A 44 -8.10 8.14 4.76
N GLY A 45 -8.25 8.11 3.44
CA GLY A 45 -7.76 9.15 2.54
C GLY A 45 -6.36 8.94 1.98
N VAL A 46 -5.67 7.83 2.31
CA VAL A 46 -4.39 7.51 1.68
C VAL A 46 -4.62 7.15 0.21
N GLN A 47 -3.91 7.83 -0.69
CA GLN A 47 -4.04 7.67 -2.13
C GLN A 47 -2.71 7.27 -2.76
N GLN A 48 -2.68 6.07 -3.32
CA GLN A 48 -1.53 5.54 -4.06
C GLN A 48 -2.01 4.58 -5.16
N SER A 49 -1.08 4.21 -6.05
CA SER A 49 -1.34 3.23 -7.12
C SER A 49 -1.74 1.86 -6.55
N ARG A 50 -2.15 0.93 -7.42
CA ARG A 50 -2.52 -0.43 -7.01
C ARG A 50 -1.29 -1.24 -6.57
N GLY A 51 -1.53 -2.23 -5.71
CA GLY A 51 -0.54 -3.24 -5.33
C GLY A 51 0.26 -2.92 -4.07
N TRP A 52 0.06 -1.75 -3.46
CA TRP A 52 0.68 -1.41 -2.19
C TRP A 52 -0.02 -2.11 -1.02
N VAL A 53 0.77 -2.74 -0.16
CA VAL A 53 0.33 -3.47 1.02
C VAL A 53 0.93 -2.84 2.27
N HIS A 54 0.08 -2.49 3.24
CA HIS A 54 0.53 -2.08 4.57
C HIS A 54 1.05 -3.33 5.30
N TYR A 55 2.37 -3.41 5.48
CA TYR A 55 3.00 -4.69 5.85
C TYR A 55 3.47 -4.76 7.31
N THR A 56 3.62 -3.63 7.99
CA THR A 56 4.04 -3.61 9.39
C THR A 56 3.70 -2.29 10.06
N TRP A 57 3.58 -2.30 11.39
CA TRP A 57 3.40 -1.11 12.20
C TRP A 57 4.73 -0.52 12.64
N HIS A 58 4.85 0.79 12.51
CA HIS A 58 5.94 1.53 13.14
C HIS A 58 5.52 1.97 14.55
N ARG A 59 5.81 1.14 15.55
CA ARG A 59 5.40 1.40 16.95
C ARG A 59 5.87 2.74 17.53
N PRO A 60 7.12 3.20 17.28
CA PRO A 60 7.58 4.48 17.81
C PRO A 60 6.81 5.68 17.26
N GLU A 61 6.47 5.67 15.96
CA GLU A 61 5.79 6.78 15.29
C GLU A 61 4.55 6.24 14.55
N PRO A 62 3.41 6.08 15.26
CA PRO A 62 2.21 5.42 14.72
C PRO A 62 1.54 6.18 13.57
N HIS A 63 1.88 7.46 13.40
CA HIS A 63 1.44 8.26 12.27
C HIS A 63 2.18 7.92 10.96
N ILE A 64 3.22 7.08 11.02
CA ILE A 64 3.94 6.58 9.85
C ILE A 64 3.40 5.19 9.47
N MET A 65 2.82 5.10 8.28
CA MET A 65 2.38 3.85 7.67
C MET A 65 3.45 3.34 6.70
N LEU A 66 3.78 2.05 6.81
CA LEU A 66 4.80 1.40 5.99
C LEU A 66 4.17 0.52 4.92
N PHE A 67 4.43 0.83 3.66
CA PHE A 67 3.89 0.10 2.51
C PHE A 67 5.00 -0.60 1.73
N ARG A 68 4.66 -1.77 1.17
CA ARG A 68 5.49 -2.48 0.19
C ARG A 68 4.66 -2.95 -1.00
N ARG A 69 5.28 -3.07 -2.16
CA ARG A 69 4.70 -3.59 -3.41
C ARG A 69 5.77 -4.39 -4.15
N PRO A 70 5.46 -5.56 -4.75
CA PRO A 70 6.43 -6.29 -5.56
C PRO A 70 6.97 -5.44 -6.72
N VAL A 71 8.27 -5.48 -6.99
CA VAL A 71 8.89 -4.69 -8.09
C VAL A 71 8.32 -5.05 -9.47
N ASN A 72 7.91 -6.31 -9.64
CA ASN A 72 7.31 -6.84 -10.86
C ASN A 72 5.77 -6.83 -10.84
N PHE A 73 5.13 -6.06 -9.94
CA PHE A 73 3.68 -6.09 -9.74
C PHE A 73 2.89 -5.89 -11.05
N GLU A 74 3.28 -4.92 -11.88
CA GLU A 74 2.58 -4.65 -13.14
C GLU A 74 2.74 -5.79 -14.13
N GLN A 75 3.95 -6.34 -14.27
CA GLN A 75 4.24 -7.47 -15.16
C GLN A 75 3.44 -8.72 -14.75
N VAL A 76 3.43 -9.05 -13.44
CA VAL A 76 2.68 -10.19 -12.90
C VAL A 76 1.19 -10.00 -13.10
N THR A 77 0.68 -8.78 -12.91
CA THR A 77 -0.75 -8.47 -13.08
C THR A 77 -1.16 -8.65 -14.54
N MET A 78 -0.38 -8.12 -15.48
CA MET A 78 -0.67 -8.26 -16.91
C MET A 78 -0.61 -9.72 -17.37
N ALA A 79 0.40 -10.48 -16.94
CA ALA A 79 0.52 -11.90 -17.27
C ALA A 79 -0.69 -12.70 -16.76
N ARG A 80 -1.17 -12.44 -15.54
CA ARG A 80 -2.37 -13.09 -14.99
C ARG A 80 -3.64 -12.74 -15.77
N LEU A 81 -3.80 -11.47 -16.16
CA LEU A 81 -4.95 -11.06 -16.97
C LEU A 81 -4.94 -11.74 -18.33
N GLN A 82 -3.77 -11.81 -19.00
CA GLN A 82 -3.63 -12.53 -20.26
C GLN A 82 -3.97 -14.02 -20.11
N GLN A 83 -3.50 -14.68 -19.05
CA GLN A 83 -3.83 -16.08 -18.76
C GLN A 83 -5.33 -16.27 -18.54
N TYR A 84 -5.99 -15.38 -17.79
CA TYR A 84 -7.43 -15.43 -17.58
C TYR A 84 -8.20 -15.31 -18.91
N HIS A 85 -7.83 -14.35 -19.76
CA HIS A 85 -8.47 -14.17 -21.06
C HIS A 85 -8.26 -15.37 -21.99
N ALA A 86 -7.06 -15.98 -21.98
CA ALA A 86 -6.80 -17.18 -22.75
C ALA A 86 -7.63 -18.39 -22.26
N ALA A 87 -7.77 -18.54 -20.94
CA ALA A 87 -8.55 -19.63 -20.34
C ALA A 87 -10.07 -19.47 -20.54
N ALA A 88 -10.58 -18.25 -20.59
CA ALA A 88 -12.00 -17.96 -20.82
C ALA A 88 -12.42 -18.00 -22.31
N ALA A 89 -11.45 -18.12 -23.22
CA ALA A 89 -11.69 -18.23 -24.67
C ALA A 89 -11.82 -19.69 -25.16
N HIS A 90 -11.80 -20.66 -24.25
CA HIS A 90 -12.01 -22.09 -24.47
C HIS A 90 -13.26 -22.56 -23.73
#